data_AF-A0A347AH99-F1
#
_entry.id   AF-A0A347AH99-F1
#
_cell.length_a   1.000
_cell.length_b   1.000
_cell.length_c   1.000
_cell.angle_alpha   90.00
_cell.angle_beta   90.00
_cell.angle_gamma   90.00
#
_symmetry.space_group_name_H-M   'P 1'
#
loop_
_entity.id
_entity.type
_entity.pdbx_description
1 polymer ?
#
loop_
_entity_poly.entity_id
_entity_poly.type
_entity_poly.pdbx_seq_one_letter_code
_entity_poly.pdbx_strand_id
1 'polypeptide(L)'
;MNTIVQSNIDKSLKIIPEDDIALFLKGKAYYHLDRFDEALDCFNNSIKINSENADSWYCKGNIFIERDDPKSAILIFLIKP
;
A
#
# COMPACT_ATOMS: atom_id res chain seq x y z
N MET A 1 -8.72 21.97 -8.48
CA MET A 1 -8.89 21.04 -9.63
C MET A 1 -8.52 19.58 -9.28
N ASN A 2 -8.59 19.15 -8.01
CA ASN A 2 -8.14 17.79 -7.60
C ASN A 2 -9.28 16.76 -7.44
N THR A 3 -10.53 17.19 -7.41
CA THR A 3 -11.68 16.31 -7.11
C THR A 3 -12.04 15.36 -8.27
N ILE A 4 -11.89 15.79 -9.52
CA ILE A 4 -12.19 14.93 -10.69
C ILE A 4 -11.12 13.86 -10.85
N VAL A 5 -9.84 14.21 -10.62
CA VAL A 5 -8.72 13.26 -10.69
C VAL A 5 -8.83 12.22 -9.58
N GLN A 6 -9.13 12.63 -8.34
CA GLN A 6 -9.40 11.70 -7.24
C GLN A 6 -10.57 10.76 -7.55
N SER A 7 -11.69 11.31 -8.05
CA SER A 7 -12.88 10.52 -8.41
C SER A 7 -12.62 9.49 -9.52
N ASN A 8 -11.83 9.85 -10.52
CA ASN A 8 -11.47 8.95 -11.62
C ASN A 8 -10.47 7.87 -11.16
N ILE A 9 -9.52 8.22 -10.29
CA ILE A 9 -8.58 7.24 -9.72
C ILE A 9 -9.36 6.23 -8.87
N ASP A 10 -10.22 6.65 -7.96
CA ASP A 10 -11.00 5.73 -7.11
C ASP A 10 -11.91 4.79 -7.93
N LYS A 11 -12.44 5.25 -9.07
CA LYS A 11 -13.19 4.39 -10.00
C LYS A 11 -12.29 3.36 -10.69
N SER A 12 -11.13 3.79 -11.20
CA SER A 12 -10.16 2.88 -11.83
C SER A 12 -9.63 1.84 -10.84
N LEU A 13 -9.42 2.25 -9.57
CA LEU A 13 -8.95 1.38 -8.49
C LEU A 13 -10.00 0.36 -8.00
N LYS A 14 -11.28 0.49 -8.39
CA LYS A 14 -12.33 -0.52 -8.13
C LYS A 14 -12.36 -1.66 -9.13
N ILE A 15 -11.74 -1.47 -10.31
CA ILE A 15 -11.77 -2.44 -11.41
C ILE A 15 -10.56 -3.38 -11.35
N ILE A 16 -9.56 -3.06 -10.54
CA ILE A 16 -8.34 -3.86 -10.43
C ILE A 16 -8.68 -5.20 -9.74
N PRO A 17 -8.33 -6.35 -10.33
CA PRO A 17 -8.53 -7.68 -9.74
C PRO A 17 -8.04 -7.77 -8.29
N GLU A 18 -8.65 -8.63 -7.47
CA GLU A 18 -8.19 -8.88 -6.09
C GLU A 18 -7.02 -9.88 -6.06
N ASP A 19 -5.98 -9.67 -6.87
CA ASP A 19 -4.70 -10.40 -6.76
C ASP A 19 -3.64 -9.57 -6.02
N ASP A 20 -2.54 -10.20 -5.61
CA ASP A 20 -1.54 -9.55 -4.77
C ASP A 20 -0.82 -8.40 -5.49
N ILE A 21 -0.59 -8.53 -6.81
CA ILE A 21 0.08 -7.52 -7.64
C ILE A 21 -0.82 -6.31 -7.83
N ALA A 22 -2.10 -6.55 -8.11
CA ALA A 22 -3.12 -5.53 -8.23
C ALA A 22 -3.29 -4.70 -6.95
N LEU A 23 -3.37 -5.38 -5.80
CA LEU A 23 -3.45 -4.73 -4.49
C LEU A 23 -2.17 -3.95 -4.18
N PHE A 24 -0.99 -4.48 -4.54
CA PHE A 24 0.26 -3.74 -4.44
C PHE A 24 0.24 -2.45 -5.27
N LEU A 25 -0.15 -2.52 -6.55
CA LEU A 25 -0.21 -1.35 -7.43
C LEU A 25 -1.23 -0.30 -6.94
N LYS A 26 -2.37 -0.76 -6.42
CA LYS A 26 -3.38 0.10 -5.78
C LYS A 26 -2.83 0.79 -4.53
N GLY A 27 -2.15 0.03 -3.66
CA GLY A 27 -1.50 0.59 -2.48
C GLY A 27 -0.44 1.62 -2.83
N LYS A 28 0.35 1.36 -3.88
CA LYS A 28 1.35 2.30 -4.40
C LYS A 28 0.70 3.58 -4.94
N ALA A 29 -0.44 3.47 -5.61
CA ALA A 29 -1.19 4.64 -6.06
C ALA A 29 -1.68 5.49 -4.87
N TYR A 30 -2.19 4.87 -3.81
CA TYR A 30 -2.58 5.59 -2.59
C TYR A 30 -1.38 6.19 -1.86
N TYR A 31 -0.25 5.50 -1.83
CA TYR A 31 1.00 6.02 -1.27
C TYR A 31 1.42 7.33 -1.92
N HIS A 32 1.40 7.39 -3.25
CA HIS A 32 1.74 8.61 -4.00
C HIS A 32 0.71 9.74 -3.87
N LEU A 33 -0.46 9.45 -3.29
CA LEU A 33 -1.50 10.43 -2.98
C LEU A 33 -1.48 10.86 -1.50
N ASP A 34 -0.44 10.46 -0.74
CA ASP A 34 -0.32 10.65 0.72
C ASP A 34 -1.49 10.02 1.52
N ARG A 35 -2.21 9.08 0.90
CA ARG A 35 -3.32 8.32 1.49
C ARG A 35 -2.76 7.07 2.16
N PHE A 36 -1.99 7.28 3.23
CA PHE A 36 -1.19 6.23 3.86
C PHE A 36 -2.03 5.11 4.50
N ASP A 37 -3.19 5.43 5.07
CA ASP A 37 -4.04 4.40 5.69
C ASP A 37 -4.64 3.46 4.64
N GLU A 38 -5.14 4.00 3.52
CA GLU A 38 -5.63 3.18 2.41
C GLU A 38 -4.52 2.40 1.70
N ALA A 39 -3.31 2.98 1.62
CA ALA A 39 -2.14 2.30 1.10
C ALA A 39 -1.75 1.10 1.98
N LEU A 40 -1.75 1.28 3.31
CA LEU A 40 -1.49 0.21 4.28
C LEU A 40 -2.50 -0.93 4.15
N ASP A 41 -3.79 -0.61 4.02
CA ASP A 41 -4.83 -1.63 3.83
C ASP A 41 -4.59 -2.46 2.56
N CYS A 42 -4.21 -1.80 1.47
CA CYS A 42 -3.89 -2.48 0.22
C CYS A 42 -2.66 -3.38 0.34
N PHE A 43 -1.56 -2.89 0.94
CA PHE A 43 -0.36 -3.69 1.16
C PHE A 43 -0.61 -4.86 2.11
N ASN A 44 -1.40 -4.65 3.18
CA ASN A 44 -1.80 -5.72 4.09
C ASN A 44 -2.60 -6.81 3.38
N ASN A 45 -3.54 -6.44 2.50
CA ASN A 45 -4.30 -7.42 1.74
C ASN A 45 -3.44 -8.13 0.68
N SER A 46 -2.52 -7.42 0.01
CA SER A 46 -1.54 -8.03 -0.89
C SER A 46 -0.71 -9.10 -0.17
N ILE A 47 -0.17 -8.77 1.02
CA ILE A 47 0.60 -9.70 1.87
C ILE A 47 -0.23 -10.90 2.33
N LYS A 48 -1.53 -10.73 2.59
CA LYS A 48 -2.43 -11.84 2.95
C LYS A 48 -2.62 -12.83 1.79
N ILE A 49 -2.64 -12.35 0.55
CA ILE A 49 -2.76 -13.19 -0.64
C ILE A 49 -1.42 -13.85 -0.96
N ASN A 50 -0.35 -13.06 -0.96
CA ASN A 50 1.00 -13.51 -1.22
C ASN A 50 1.97 -12.93 -0.18
N SER A 51 2.30 -13.74 0.82
CA SER A 51 3.21 -13.34 1.89
C SER A 51 4.64 -13.12 1.42
N GLU A 52 5.02 -13.67 0.25
CA GLU A 52 6.35 -13.54 -0.34
C GLU A 52 6.50 -12.27 -1.20
N ASN A 53 5.43 -11.48 -1.38
CA ASN A 53 5.48 -10.22 -2.12
C ASN A 53 6.34 -9.18 -1.36
N ALA A 54 7.63 -9.20 -1.67
CA ALA A 54 8.64 -8.35 -1.06
C ALA A 54 8.36 -6.86 -1.23
N ASP A 55 7.75 -6.47 -2.35
CA ASP A 55 7.46 -5.08 -2.67
C ASP A 55 6.35 -4.51 -1.77
N SER A 56 5.32 -5.30 -1.47
CA SER A 56 4.26 -4.92 -0.53
C SER A 56 4.79 -4.71 0.89
N TRP A 57 5.70 -5.58 1.36
CA TRP A 57 6.37 -5.38 2.64
C TRP A 57 7.25 -4.13 2.67
N TYR A 58 8.01 -3.91 1.59
CA TYR A 58 8.88 -2.74 1.46
C TYR A 58 8.09 -1.43 1.47
N CYS A 59 7.04 -1.33 0.65
CA CYS A 59 6.21 -0.13 0.61
C CYS A 59 5.46 0.10 1.93
N LYS A 60 5.02 -0.97 2.60
CA LYS A 60 4.44 -0.88 3.95
C LYS A 60 5.45 -0.30 4.94
N GLY A 61 6.72 -0.75 4.91
CA GLY A 61 7.79 -0.20 5.76
C GLY A 61 8.06 1.28 5.49
N ASN A 62 8.09 1.69 4.22
CA ASN A 62 8.30 3.08 3.84
C ASN A 62 7.21 4.01 4.40
N ILE A 63 5.95 3.57 4.44
CA ILE A 63 4.87 4.37 5.06
C ILE A 63 5.20 4.72 6.51
N PHE A 64 5.74 3.78 7.30
CA PHE A 64 6.08 4.05 8.70
C PHE A 64 7.30 4.96 8.86
N ILE A 65 8.25 4.91 7.92
CA ILE A 65 9.36 5.85 7.85
C ILE A 65 8.84 7.27 7.56
N GLU A 66 7.97 7.43 6.56
CA GLU A 66 7.37 8.73 6.19
C GLU A 66 6.46 9.30 7.30
N ARG A 67 5.86 8.43 8.13
CA ARG A 67 5.04 8.82 9.29
C ARG A 67 5.86 9.18 10.54
N ASP A 68 7.19 9.21 10.45
CA ASP A 68 8.11 9.43 11.58
C ASP A 68 7.88 8.45 12.74
N ASP A 69 7.46 7.20 12.41
CA ASP A 69 7.34 6.09 13.36
C ASP A 69 8.38 5.00 13.03
N PRO A 70 9.66 5.23 13.36
CA PRO A 70 10.73 4.30 13.07
C PRO A 70 10.58 2.95 13.80
N LYS A 71 9.82 2.90 14.90
CA LYS A 71 9.61 1.65 15.65
C LYS A 71 8.78 0.65 14.85
N SER A 72 7.71 1.12 14.21
CA SER A 72 6.85 0.29 13.37
C SER A 72 7.55 -0.15 12.08
N ALA A 73 8.42 0.69 11.51
CA ALA A 73 9.26 0.33 10.36
C ALA A 73 10.23 -0.82 10.70
N ILE A 74 10.96 -0.72 11.82
CA ILE A 74 11.88 -1.77 12.28
C ILE A 74 11.13 -3.09 12.49
N LEU A 75 9.96 -3.04 13.11
CA LEU A 75 9.15 -4.24 13.30
C LEU A 75 8.88 -4.91 11.96
N ILE A 76 8.40 -4.18 10.95
CA ILE A 76 8.10 -4.72 9.62
C ILE A 76 9.29 -5.43 8.97
N PHE A 77 10.50 -4.87 9.06
CA PHE A 77 11.69 -5.49 8.51
C PHE A 77 12.11 -6.78 9.26
N LEU A 78 11.68 -6.94 10.51
CA LEU A 78 11.98 -8.12 11.34
C LEU A 78 10.94 -9.25 11.20
N ILE A 79 9.68 -8.94 10.86
CA ILE A 79 8.60 -9.92 10.67
C ILE A 79 8.36 -10.32 9.21
N LYS A 80 9.09 -9.75 8.25
CA LYS A 80 9.05 -10.21 6.86
C LYS A 80 9.53 -11.67 6.80
N PRO A 81 8.73 -12.61 6.26
CA PRO A 81 9.13 -14.01 6.13
C PRO A 81 10.31 -14.22 5.18
#